data_AF-A0A378L8W0-F1
#
_entry.id   AF-A0A378L8W0-F1
#
_cell.length_a   1.000
_cell.length_b   1.000
_cell.length_c   1.000
_cell.angle_alpha   90.00
_cell.angle_beta   90.00
_cell.angle_gamma   90.00
#
_symmetry.space_group_name_H-M   'P 1'
#
loop_
_entity.id
_entity.type
_entity.pdbx_description
1 polymer ?
#
loop_
_entity_poly.entity_id
_entity_poly.type
_entity_poly.pdbx_seq_one_letter_code
_entity_poly.pdbx_strand_id
1 'polypeptide(L)'
;MPASRIKISRLVVLGDSLSDRGTFNKRMLLGFIPLGDIYEVGFDAPRGRFTNGFVWGDYFVTAIIEEFEIEHARKKMKLTRDARGNADIADAILANDRNLLRKNEKAFSLNSDKHILYKGERFARFYCEAGLTSYDYKTKFTLNPENEVIRLVLANLEEKQKLLSADDKKYHISAQEKAETLIIEWSGANDLLTVNSEPTFLEADNAVNARIANLEILIQQGYRNFVLVNLPDLSLTPRYQAQSKTEQENAAKCSVYFNEQLAAKVQQIIEKYQGLNIPLNLSIFDVSKPFEDIYSHCEEYGFDKEKLKSPYIESEEFKENQKNPVDQEEHISPAKGFLFWDVIHPTMNLHSWLAVKFKDAYNKIFKFTPPDSTKKSCKEAGDAMRQFSPASYAHLPQDLVKIISTIHANAVSMEKSFSASRREKGELLKQFIFELKCQSGNLQEIDAFIKSFTRDADNMKIIKRHNNPIFDFFAGKKTTQSEDYIGELSRVVAENLHVQKQLTV
;
A
#
# COMPACT_ATOMS: atom_id res chain seq x y z
N MET A 1 10.03 33.49 16.48
CA MET A 1 9.78 32.78 15.20
C MET A 1 9.40 31.35 15.55
N PRO A 2 8.37 30.74 14.95
CA PRO A 2 8.15 29.31 15.15
C PRO A 2 9.41 28.56 14.68
N ALA A 3 9.84 27.55 15.45
CA ALA A 3 10.99 26.72 15.08
C ALA A 3 10.79 26.18 13.65
N SER A 4 11.85 26.20 12.83
CA SER A 4 11.77 25.66 11.48
C SER A 4 11.44 24.16 11.54
N ARG A 5 10.31 23.78 10.93
CA ARG A 5 9.89 22.38 10.78
C ARG A 5 10.96 21.53 10.09
N ILE A 6 11.07 20.27 10.49
CA ILE A 6 12.08 19.34 9.98
C ILE A 6 11.70 18.88 8.57
N LYS A 7 12.63 19.02 7.62
CA LYS A 7 12.41 18.63 6.21
C LYS A 7 12.35 17.11 6.09
N ILE A 8 11.28 16.60 5.49
CA ILE A 8 11.12 15.18 5.12
C ILE A 8 10.86 15.10 3.61
N SER A 9 11.67 14.32 2.89
CA SER A 9 11.56 14.14 1.43
C SER A 9 11.18 12.71 1.02
N ARG A 10 11.28 11.75 1.94
CA ARG A 10 10.92 10.34 1.73
C ARG A 10 10.23 9.76 2.95
N LEU A 11 9.41 8.75 2.74
CA LEU A 11 8.73 7.99 3.79
C LEU A 11 9.09 6.50 3.70
N VAL A 12 9.23 5.86 4.85
CA VAL A 12 9.29 4.40 4.97
C VAL A 12 8.31 3.97 6.05
N VAL A 13 7.47 2.99 5.74
CA VAL A 13 6.56 2.38 6.69
C VAL A 13 6.96 0.93 6.90
N LEU A 14 7.15 0.52 8.16
CA LEU A 14 7.28 -0.88 8.57
C LEU A 14 6.09 -1.23 9.45
N GLY A 15 5.53 -2.42 9.31
CA GLY A 15 4.40 -2.79 10.15
C GLY A 15 3.66 -4.04 9.70
N ASP A 16 2.47 -4.20 10.26
CA ASP A 16 1.61 -5.36 10.05
C ASP A 16 0.44 -5.08 9.09
N SER A 17 -0.65 -5.85 9.23
CA SER A 17 -1.87 -5.75 8.44
C SER A 17 -2.52 -4.37 8.47
N LEU A 18 -2.34 -3.59 9.55
CA LEU A 18 -2.88 -2.23 9.64
C LEU A 18 -2.23 -1.27 8.64
N SER A 19 -1.04 -1.61 8.14
CA SER A 19 -0.28 -0.83 7.17
C SER A 19 0.01 -1.58 5.86
N ASP A 20 -0.39 -2.85 5.76
CA ASP A 20 -0.17 -3.67 4.56
C ASP A 20 -1.09 -3.23 3.42
N ARG A 21 -0.49 -3.02 2.25
CA ARG A 21 -1.14 -2.58 1.00
C ARG A 21 -1.42 -3.74 0.04
N GLY A 22 -1.36 -4.98 0.53
CA GLY A 22 -1.55 -6.20 -0.26
C GLY A 22 -0.28 -6.99 -0.55
N THR A 23 0.76 -6.84 0.27
CA THR A 23 2.00 -7.62 0.20
C THR A 23 1.74 -9.08 0.61
N PHE A 24 1.01 -9.30 1.71
CA PHE A 24 0.73 -10.65 2.20
C PHE A 24 -0.09 -11.48 1.20
N ASN A 25 -1.11 -10.88 0.58
CA ASN A 25 -1.95 -11.54 -0.44
C ASN A 25 -1.13 -12.07 -1.64
N LYS A 26 0.03 -11.47 -1.91
CA LYS A 26 0.95 -11.89 -2.99
C LYS A 26 1.96 -12.95 -2.55
N ARG A 27 1.94 -13.39 -1.29
CA ARG A 27 2.93 -14.30 -0.73
C ARG A 27 2.57 -15.75 -1.02
N MET A 28 3.60 -16.53 -1.39
CA MET A 28 3.50 -17.95 -1.66
C MET A 28 4.36 -18.73 -0.65
N LEU A 29 3.77 -19.65 0.09
CA LEU A 29 4.47 -20.68 0.84
C LEU A 29 5.06 -21.70 -0.15
N LEU A 30 6.35 -22.04 0.04
CA LEU A 30 7.15 -22.89 -0.87
C LEU A 30 7.19 -22.45 -2.35
N GLY A 31 6.74 -21.22 -2.64
CA GLY A 31 6.71 -20.66 -4.00
C GLY A 31 5.51 -21.07 -4.86
N PHE A 32 4.54 -21.82 -4.32
CA PHE A 32 3.36 -22.28 -5.07
C PHE A 32 2.06 -22.42 -4.26
N ILE A 33 2.09 -22.29 -2.93
CA ILE A 33 0.89 -22.33 -2.09
C ILE A 33 0.54 -20.90 -1.66
N PRO A 34 -0.55 -20.28 -2.13
CA PRO A 34 -0.94 -18.93 -1.70
C PRO A 34 -1.15 -18.90 -0.18
N LEU A 35 -0.49 -17.97 0.50
CA LEU A 35 -0.62 -17.85 1.95
C LEU A 35 -1.96 -17.30 2.40
N GLY A 36 -2.67 -16.59 1.52
CA GLY A 36 -4.05 -16.16 1.72
C GLY A 36 -5.04 -17.33 1.87
N ASP A 37 -4.73 -18.51 1.31
CA ASP A 37 -5.59 -19.69 1.43
C ASP A 37 -5.47 -20.39 2.80
N ILE A 38 -4.38 -20.12 3.53
CA ILE A 38 -4.07 -20.71 4.85
C ILE A 38 -4.49 -19.75 5.98
N TYR A 39 -4.57 -18.45 5.69
CA TYR A 39 -4.95 -17.42 6.64
C TYR A 39 -6.37 -16.94 6.30
N GLU A 40 -7.38 -17.50 6.99
CA GLU A 40 -8.82 -17.29 6.74
C GLU A 40 -9.32 -15.82 6.82
N VAL A 41 -8.43 -14.86 7.08
CA VAL A 41 -8.75 -13.44 7.11
C VAL A 41 -8.20 -12.81 5.82
N GLY A 42 -9.06 -12.56 4.82
CA GLY A 42 -8.64 -11.85 3.61
C GLY A 42 -9.35 -12.20 2.30
N PHE A 43 -10.18 -13.24 2.26
CA PHE A 43 -10.88 -13.65 1.02
C PHE A 43 -11.80 -12.57 0.45
N ASP A 44 -12.35 -11.70 1.31
CA ASP A 44 -13.32 -10.67 0.92
C ASP A 44 -12.75 -9.24 0.88
N ALA A 45 -11.43 -9.10 1.05
CA ALA A 45 -10.81 -7.81 1.31
C ALA A 45 -10.33 -7.13 -0.01
N PRO A 46 -10.93 -5.99 -0.43
CA PRO A 46 -10.62 -5.37 -1.71
C PRO A 46 -9.13 -5.04 -1.85
N ARG A 47 -8.55 -5.36 -3.01
CA ARG A 47 -7.13 -5.08 -3.35
C ARG A 47 -6.12 -5.70 -2.37
N GLY A 48 -6.50 -6.78 -1.66
CA GLY A 48 -5.62 -7.56 -0.79
C GLY A 48 -5.22 -6.88 0.53
N ARG A 49 -5.90 -5.80 0.91
CA ARG A 49 -5.68 -5.07 2.18
C ARG A 49 -6.62 -5.63 3.23
N PHE A 50 -6.24 -5.64 4.51
CA PHE A 50 -7.06 -6.18 5.61
C PHE A 50 -8.10 -5.16 6.08
N THR A 51 -8.89 -4.65 5.14
CA THR A 51 -9.95 -3.66 5.35
C THR A 51 -10.85 -3.62 4.10
N ASN A 52 -11.93 -2.83 4.10
CA ASN A 52 -12.85 -2.71 2.97
C ASN A 52 -12.39 -1.72 1.86
N GLY A 53 -11.09 -1.43 1.77
CA GLY A 53 -10.55 -0.42 0.87
C GLY A 53 -9.10 -0.06 1.19
N PHE A 54 -8.81 1.23 1.42
CA PHE A 54 -7.45 1.72 1.65
C PHE A 54 -7.07 1.76 3.14
N VAL A 55 -5.79 1.53 3.45
CA VAL A 55 -5.24 1.63 4.81
C VAL A 55 -4.80 3.05 5.13
N TRP A 56 -4.56 3.36 6.41
CA TRP A 56 -4.21 4.72 6.86
C TRP A 56 -2.99 5.31 6.10
N GLY A 57 -2.00 4.46 5.80
CA GLY A 57 -0.79 4.85 5.07
C GLY A 57 -1.07 5.27 3.63
N ASP A 58 -2.08 4.69 2.96
CA ASP A 58 -2.53 5.15 1.65
C ASP A 58 -3.06 6.58 1.74
N TYR A 59 -3.94 6.87 2.71
CA TYR A 59 -4.54 8.18 2.92
C TYR A 59 -3.52 9.24 3.31
N PHE A 60 -2.66 8.95 4.28
CA PHE A 60 -1.67 9.89 4.77
C PHE A 60 -0.69 10.32 3.67
N VAL A 61 -0.13 9.35 2.93
CA VAL A 61 0.85 9.64 1.88
C VAL A 61 0.20 10.36 0.71
N THR A 62 -1.02 9.96 0.32
CA THR A 62 -1.76 10.62 -0.77
C THR A 62 -2.09 12.06 -0.42
N ALA A 63 -2.54 12.33 0.81
CA ALA A 63 -2.81 13.70 1.27
C ALA A 63 -1.56 14.60 1.21
N ILE A 64 -0.36 14.05 1.49
CA ILE A 64 0.90 14.80 1.33
C ILE A 64 1.20 15.06 -0.15
N ILE A 65 1.01 14.07 -1.02
CA ILE A 65 1.24 14.23 -2.45
C ILE A 65 0.28 15.27 -3.05
N GLU A 66 -0.98 15.26 -2.64
CA GLU A 66 -1.98 16.26 -3.04
C GLU A 66 -1.54 17.68 -2.65
N GLU A 67 -0.99 17.87 -1.43
CA GLU A 67 -0.41 19.15 -1.02
C GLU A 67 0.73 19.59 -1.96
N PHE A 68 1.55 18.66 -2.46
CA PHE A 68 2.60 18.97 -3.43
C PHE A 68 2.05 19.46 -4.77
N GLU A 69 0.99 18.82 -5.27
CA GLU A 69 0.36 19.21 -6.54
C GLU A 69 -0.40 20.53 -6.41
N ILE A 70 -1.11 20.76 -5.30
CA ILE A 70 -1.75 22.05 -4.99
C ILE A 70 -0.72 23.17 -4.96
N GLU A 71 0.41 22.98 -4.27
CA GLU A 71 1.48 23.98 -4.21
C GLU A 71 2.19 24.18 -5.55
N HIS A 72 2.33 23.13 -6.35
CA HIS A 72 2.84 23.24 -7.71
C HIS A 72 1.91 24.06 -8.61
N ALA A 73 0.61 23.78 -8.58
CA ALA A 73 -0.41 24.53 -9.31
C ALA A 73 -0.45 26.00 -8.87
N ARG A 74 -0.45 26.25 -7.56
CA ARG A 74 -0.41 27.61 -6.98
C ARG A 74 0.76 28.43 -7.52
N LYS A 75 1.97 27.86 -7.48
CA LYS A 75 3.19 28.52 -7.99
C LYS A 75 3.11 28.79 -9.48
N LYS A 76 2.63 27.82 -10.26
CA LYS A 76 2.49 27.96 -11.73
C LYS A 76 1.51 29.08 -12.10
N MET A 77 0.41 29.19 -11.36
CA MET A 77 -0.63 30.20 -11.59
C MET A 77 -0.35 31.54 -10.90
N LYS A 78 0.73 31.62 -10.09
CA LYS A 78 1.11 32.81 -9.30
C LYS A 78 0.00 33.29 -8.35
N LEU A 79 -0.74 32.34 -7.76
CA LEU A 79 -1.86 32.63 -6.87
C LEU A 79 -1.41 32.88 -5.43
N THR A 80 -2.09 33.80 -4.76
CA THR A 80 -1.88 34.15 -3.35
C THR A 80 -2.44 33.06 -2.43
N ARG A 81 -1.99 33.02 -1.16
CA ARG A 81 -2.51 32.11 -0.12
C ARG A 81 -3.63 32.79 0.68
N ASP A 82 -4.67 33.22 -0.02
CA ASP A 82 -5.89 33.77 0.56
C ASP A 82 -7.12 32.99 0.05
N ALA A 83 -8.30 33.34 0.55
CA ALA A 83 -9.55 32.65 0.19
C ALA A 83 -9.80 32.64 -1.33
N ARG A 84 -9.48 33.75 -2.02
CA ARG A 84 -9.67 33.87 -3.47
C ARG A 84 -8.69 33.00 -4.24
N GLY A 85 -7.40 33.08 -3.92
CA GLY A 85 -6.38 32.24 -4.54
C GLY A 85 -6.61 30.75 -4.28
N ASN A 86 -7.19 30.39 -3.13
CA ASN A 86 -7.61 29.01 -2.86
C ASN A 86 -8.80 28.58 -3.74
N ALA A 87 -9.82 29.43 -3.90
CA ALA A 87 -10.94 29.16 -4.80
C ALA A 87 -10.47 29.02 -6.26
N ASP A 88 -9.61 29.93 -6.73
CA ASP A 88 -9.07 29.90 -8.10
C ASP A 88 -8.26 28.61 -8.38
N ILE A 89 -7.53 28.07 -7.39
CA ILE A 89 -6.84 26.78 -7.52
C ILE A 89 -7.83 25.63 -7.55
N ALA A 90 -8.82 25.65 -6.66
CA ALA A 90 -9.86 24.61 -6.62
C ALA A 90 -10.60 24.54 -7.96
N ASP A 91 -11.02 25.69 -8.49
CA ASP A 91 -11.65 25.79 -9.80
C ASP A 91 -10.74 25.30 -10.91
N ALA A 92 -9.44 25.64 -10.88
CA ALA A 92 -8.49 25.15 -11.88
C ALA A 92 -8.24 23.64 -11.80
N ILE A 93 -8.25 23.06 -10.59
CA ILE A 93 -8.14 21.62 -10.37
C ILE A 93 -9.40 20.92 -10.92
N LEU A 94 -10.59 21.41 -10.56
CA LEU A 94 -11.89 20.87 -10.97
C LEU A 94 -12.17 21.08 -12.47
N ALA A 95 -11.76 22.20 -13.06
CA ALA A 95 -11.97 22.47 -14.49
C ALA A 95 -10.98 21.69 -15.38
N ASN A 96 -9.79 21.38 -14.86
CA ASN A 96 -8.76 20.63 -15.58
C ASN A 96 -8.83 19.12 -15.28
N ASP A 97 -9.91 18.65 -14.63
CA ASP A 97 -10.05 17.32 -14.03
C ASP A 97 -9.58 16.19 -14.96
N ARG A 98 -9.99 16.15 -16.23
CA ARG A 98 -9.50 15.11 -17.18
C ARG A 98 -7.98 15.12 -17.44
N ASN A 99 -7.36 16.29 -17.55
CA ASN A 99 -5.91 16.41 -17.76
C ASN A 99 -5.13 16.28 -16.45
N LEU A 100 -5.77 16.59 -15.32
CA LEU A 100 -5.21 16.47 -13.98
C LEU A 100 -5.25 15.01 -13.53
N LEU A 101 -6.35 14.28 -13.76
CA LEU A 101 -6.48 12.82 -13.64
C LEU A 101 -5.39 12.11 -14.45
N ARG A 102 -5.25 12.41 -15.75
CA ARG A 102 -4.17 11.86 -16.61
C ARG A 102 -2.75 12.22 -16.15
N LYS A 103 -2.56 13.32 -15.40
CA LYS A 103 -1.25 13.69 -14.82
C LYS A 103 -1.04 13.07 -13.44
N ASN A 104 -2.09 12.91 -12.65
CA ASN A 104 -2.07 12.27 -11.33
C ASN A 104 -1.79 10.77 -11.47
N GLU A 105 -2.42 10.08 -12.41
CA GLU A 105 -2.11 8.67 -12.74
C GLU A 105 -0.64 8.46 -13.14
N LYS A 106 -0.02 9.48 -13.76
CA LYS A 106 1.41 9.47 -14.13
C LYS A 106 2.32 9.99 -13.01
N ALA A 107 1.77 10.74 -12.06
CA ALA A 107 2.51 11.31 -10.94
C ALA A 107 2.60 10.31 -9.78
N PHE A 108 1.53 9.62 -9.43
CA PHE A 108 1.55 8.63 -8.36
C PHE A 108 0.57 7.48 -8.61
N SER A 109 0.88 6.31 -8.08
CA SER A 109 0.02 5.13 -8.19
C SER A 109 -0.10 4.44 -6.83
N LEU A 110 -1.31 4.05 -6.47
CA LEU A 110 -1.59 3.24 -5.27
C LEU A 110 -1.62 1.73 -5.58
N ASN A 111 -1.39 1.34 -6.83
CA ASN A 111 -1.49 -0.04 -7.29
C ASN A 111 -0.28 -0.90 -6.87
N SER A 112 0.83 -0.27 -6.49
CA SER A 112 1.96 -0.98 -5.89
C SER A 112 1.73 -1.16 -4.38
N ASP A 113 1.91 -2.40 -3.92
CA ASP A 113 1.89 -2.79 -2.51
C ASP A 113 3.12 -2.26 -1.76
N LYS A 114 4.26 -2.12 -2.44
CA LYS A 114 5.55 -1.79 -1.80
C LYS A 114 5.93 -0.32 -1.90
N HIS A 115 5.31 0.43 -2.81
CA HIS A 115 5.77 1.78 -3.14
C HIS A 115 4.61 2.73 -3.46
N ILE A 116 4.74 3.98 -3.03
CA ILE A 116 4.04 5.11 -3.67
C ILE A 116 5.08 5.96 -4.38
N LEU A 117 4.85 6.19 -5.67
CA LEU A 117 5.70 7.05 -6.50
C LEU A 117 5.16 8.49 -6.48
N TYR A 118 6.02 9.49 -6.69
CA TYR A 118 5.64 10.87 -7.01
C TYR A 118 6.47 11.34 -8.20
N LYS A 119 5.85 11.66 -9.33
CA LYS A 119 6.48 12.00 -10.62
C LYS A 119 7.57 11.01 -11.02
N GLY A 120 7.32 9.72 -10.81
CA GLY A 120 8.27 8.63 -11.11
C GLY A 120 9.41 8.49 -10.09
N GLU A 121 9.30 9.10 -8.91
CA GLU A 121 10.25 8.97 -7.79
C GLU A 121 9.64 8.15 -6.66
N ARG A 122 10.38 7.24 -6.01
CA ARG A 122 9.84 6.48 -4.84
C ARG A 122 9.63 7.39 -3.63
N PHE A 123 8.45 7.94 -3.44
CA PHE A 123 8.19 8.83 -2.31
C PHE A 123 8.01 8.06 -1.01
N ALA A 124 7.23 6.99 -1.03
CA ALA A 124 7.03 6.11 0.12
C ALA A 124 7.40 4.66 -0.20
N ARG A 125 8.04 3.97 0.75
CA ARG A 125 8.35 2.54 0.71
C ARG A 125 7.64 1.83 1.85
N PHE A 126 6.95 0.73 1.55
CA PHE A 126 6.22 -0.07 2.53
C PHE A 126 6.90 -1.43 2.68
N TYR A 127 7.28 -1.75 3.90
CA TYR A 127 7.78 -3.05 4.34
C TYR A 127 6.80 -3.61 5.36
N CYS A 128 5.54 -3.68 4.95
CA CYS A 128 4.43 -4.12 5.76
C CYS A 128 3.95 -5.49 5.29
N GLU A 129 3.53 -6.34 6.20
CA GLU A 129 2.96 -7.64 5.87
C GLU A 129 1.97 -8.06 6.94
N ALA A 130 0.79 -8.52 6.53
CA ALA A 130 -0.17 -9.06 7.48
C ALA A 130 0.39 -10.21 8.33
N GLY A 131 -0.06 -10.25 9.59
CA GLY A 131 0.47 -11.16 10.60
C GLY A 131 1.88 -10.82 11.09
N LEU A 132 2.57 -9.81 10.55
CA LEU A 132 3.92 -9.48 11.01
C LEU A 132 3.98 -9.28 12.53
N THR A 133 4.88 -10.02 13.17
CA THR A 133 5.21 -9.85 14.59
C THR A 133 6.43 -8.94 14.75
N SER A 134 6.48 -8.24 15.87
CA SER A 134 7.68 -7.48 16.24
C SER A 134 8.83 -8.42 16.59
N TYR A 135 8.54 -9.42 17.43
CA TYR A 135 9.48 -10.42 17.88
C TYR A 135 9.56 -11.62 16.93
N ASP A 136 10.71 -12.29 16.87
CA ASP A 136 10.88 -13.52 16.09
C ASP A 136 10.48 -14.76 16.91
N TYR A 137 9.29 -15.28 16.62
CA TYR A 137 8.76 -16.47 17.28
C TYR A 137 9.17 -17.80 16.62
N LYS A 138 9.92 -17.80 15.51
CA LYS A 138 10.31 -19.03 14.78
C LYS A 138 11.12 -20.03 15.62
N THR A 139 11.76 -19.55 16.67
CA THR A 139 12.58 -20.36 17.59
C THR A 139 11.88 -20.65 18.91
N LYS A 140 10.62 -20.22 19.09
CA LYS A 140 9.84 -20.36 20.33
C LYS A 140 8.76 -21.42 20.17
N PHE A 141 8.99 -22.56 20.80
CA PHE A 141 8.02 -23.66 20.86
C PHE A 141 6.72 -23.24 21.57
N THR A 142 5.59 -23.64 21.01
CA THR A 142 4.28 -23.62 21.68
C THR A 142 3.60 -24.99 21.61
N LEU A 143 2.80 -25.31 22.63
CA LEU A 143 1.99 -26.52 22.67
C LEU A 143 0.71 -26.41 21.82
N ASN A 144 0.36 -25.22 21.33
CA ASN A 144 -0.77 -25.01 20.41
C ASN A 144 -0.28 -25.24 18.96
N PRO A 145 -0.76 -26.30 18.26
CA PRO A 145 -0.28 -26.64 16.92
C PRO A 145 -0.57 -25.57 15.86
N GLU A 146 -1.71 -24.87 15.93
CA GLU A 146 -2.06 -23.80 14.99
C GLU A 146 -1.10 -22.62 15.14
N ASN A 147 -0.84 -22.21 16.38
CA ASN A 147 0.11 -21.15 16.67
C ASN A 147 1.54 -21.52 16.25
N GLU A 148 1.96 -22.78 16.39
CA GLU A 148 3.29 -23.24 15.97
C GLU A 148 3.48 -23.10 14.45
N VAL A 149 2.48 -23.49 13.66
CA VAL A 149 2.51 -23.34 12.19
C VAL A 149 2.54 -21.86 11.80
N ILE A 150 1.70 -21.03 12.43
CA ILE A 150 1.63 -19.60 12.16
C ILE A 150 2.97 -18.91 12.48
N ARG A 151 3.60 -19.22 13.62
CA ARG A 151 4.90 -18.65 14.03
C ARG A 151 6.05 -18.96 13.07
N LEU A 152 6.03 -20.12 12.40
CA LEU A 152 7.06 -20.49 11.44
C LEU A 152 6.94 -19.73 10.12
N VAL A 153 5.71 -19.34 9.77
CA VAL A 153 5.41 -18.79 8.45
C VAL A 153 5.39 -17.27 8.46
N LEU A 154 4.94 -16.62 9.54
CA LEU A 154 4.83 -15.17 9.58
C LEU A 154 6.19 -14.47 9.49
N ALA A 155 6.18 -13.32 8.83
CA ALA A 155 7.35 -12.45 8.78
C ALA A 155 7.51 -11.72 10.12
N ASN A 156 8.73 -11.31 10.45
CA ASN A 156 8.97 -10.46 11.63
C ASN A 156 9.58 -9.10 11.25
N LEU A 157 9.56 -8.17 12.21
CA LEU A 157 10.06 -6.80 12.00
C LEU A 157 11.55 -6.78 11.60
N GLU A 158 12.37 -7.68 12.15
CA GLU A 158 13.79 -7.79 11.80
C GLU A 158 14.00 -8.15 10.32
N GLU A 159 13.18 -9.05 9.78
CA GLU A 159 13.22 -9.39 8.35
C GLU A 159 12.87 -8.17 7.48
N LYS A 160 11.88 -7.36 7.86
CA LYS A 160 11.53 -6.12 7.14
C LYS A 160 12.61 -5.06 7.24
N GLN A 161 13.23 -4.92 8.41
CA GLN A 161 14.39 -4.06 8.62
C GLN A 161 15.58 -4.46 7.75
N LYS A 162 15.85 -5.77 7.62
CA LYS A 162 16.88 -6.32 6.71
C LYS A 162 16.55 -6.06 5.24
N LEU A 163 15.29 -6.19 4.84
CA LEU A 163 14.85 -5.85 3.48
C LEU A 163 15.08 -4.36 3.18
N LEU A 164 14.71 -3.47 4.09
CA LEU A 164 15.01 -2.03 3.98
C LEU A 164 16.53 -1.79 3.82
N SER A 165 17.33 -2.46 4.64
CA SER A 165 18.79 -2.36 4.57
C SER A 165 19.37 -2.85 3.24
N ALA A 166 18.80 -3.93 2.69
CA ALA A 166 19.18 -4.47 1.39
C ALA A 166 18.79 -3.52 0.25
N ASP A 167 17.60 -2.94 0.32
CA ASP A 167 17.12 -1.92 -0.61
C ASP A 167 18.00 -0.67 -0.58
N ASP A 168 18.36 -0.21 0.61
CA ASP A 168 19.25 0.93 0.79
C ASP A 168 20.61 0.71 0.14
N LYS A 169 21.17 -0.50 0.26
CA LYS A 169 22.40 -0.89 -0.43
C LYS A 169 22.20 -0.98 -1.94
N LYS A 170 21.17 -1.68 -2.40
CA LYS A 170 20.85 -1.88 -3.82
C LYS A 170 20.75 -0.54 -4.54
N TYR A 171 20.09 0.42 -3.92
CA TYR A 171 19.82 1.74 -4.51
C TYR A 171 20.81 2.82 -4.05
N HIS A 172 21.79 2.46 -3.22
CA HIS A 172 22.80 3.34 -2.61
C HIS A 172 22.17 4.64 -2.09
N ILE A 173 21.22 4.49 -1.17
CA ILE A 173 20.55 5.59 -0.50
C ILE A 173 21.58 6.37 0.32
N SER A 174 21.67 7.67 0.05
CA SER A 174 22.70 8.54 0.63
C SER A 174 22.44 8.84 2.12
N ALA A 175 23.47 9.27 2.85
CA ALA A 175 23.32 9.69 4.24
C ALA A 175 22.34 10.87 4.39
N GLN A 176 22.33 11.81 3.43
CA GLN A 176 21.39 12.91 3.41
C GLN A 176 19.96 12.41 3.20
N GLU A 177 19.74 11.51 2.26
CA GLU A 177 18.41 10.96 1.99
C GLU A 177 17.86 10.21 3.22
N LYS A 178 18.69 9.44 3.93
CA LYS A 178 18.32 8.81 5.21
C LYS A 178 17.97 9.83 6.28
N ALA A 179 18.73 10.92 6.38
CA ALA A 179 18.47 12.01 7.32
C ALA A 179 17.22 12.83 6.99
N GLU A 180 16.75 12.80 5.74
CA GLU A 180 15.50 13.42 5.28
C GLU A 180 14.36 12.38 5.10
N THR A 181 14.57 11.13 5.50
CA THR A 181 13.54 10.09 5.50
C THR A 181 12.87 10.01 6.87
N LEU A 182 11.54 9.95 6.88
CA LEU A 182 10.75 9.59 8.06
C LEU A 182 10.47 8.09 8.05
N ILE A 183 10.94 7.39 9.08
CA ILE A 183 10.55 6.01 9.37
C ILE A 183 9.30 6.04 10.25
N ILE A 184 8.24 5.38 9.82
CA ILE A 184 7.05 5.12 10.63
C ILE A 184 6.97 3.62 10.87
N GLU A 185 6.87 3.21 12.12
CA GLU A 185 6.82 1.79 12.47
C GLU A 185 5.60 1.51 13.35
N TRP A 186 4.74 0.61 12.87
CA TRP A 186 3.53 0.17 13.57
C TRP A 186 3.42 -1.36 13.55
N SER A 187 3.95 -2.00 14.58
CA SER A 187 3.84 -3.43 14.85
C SER A 187 3.64 -3.71 16.35
N GLY A 188 3.31 -4.96 16.68
CA GLY A 188 3.15 -5.44 18.06
C GLY A 188 1.80 -6.09 18.33
N ALA A 189 0.78 -5.79 17.52
CA ALA A 189 -0.55 -6.35 17.72
C ALA A 189 -0.54 -7.88 17.55
N ASN A 190 0.12 -8.41 16.53
CA ASN A 190 0.20 -9.85 16.28
C ASN A 190 0.94 -10.62 17.37
N ASP A 191 1.92 -9.98 18.04
CA ASP A 191 2.61 -10.56 19.20
C ASP A 191 1.62 -10.83 20.36
N LEU A 192 0.53 -10.06 20.47
CA LEU A 192 -0.49 -10.24 21.50
C LEU A 192 -1.75 -10.99 21.02
N LEU A 193 -2.11 -10.86 19.74
CA LEU A 193 -3.39 -11.34 19.20
C LEU A 193 -3.31 -12.64 18.40
N THR A 194 -2.22 -12.84 17.66
CA THR A 194 -2.22 -13.76 16.51
C THR A 194 -1.38 -14.99 16.77
N VAL A 195 -0.20 -14.82 17.36
CA VAL A 195 0.77 -15.92 17.53
C VAL A 195 0.79 -16.49 18.95
N ASN A 196 -0.12 -16.01 19.81
CA ASN A 196 -0.28 -16.41 21.20
C ASN A 196 -1.76 -16.62 21.51
N SER A 197 -2.06 -17.57 22.40
CA SER A 197 -3.44 -17.90 22.78
C SER A 197 -4.14 -16.76 23.53
N GLU A 198 -3.36 -16.00 24.30
CA GLU A 198 -3.82 -14.83 25.04
C GLU A 198 -2.71 -13.77 25.11
N PRO A 199 -3.06 -12.49 25.29
CA PRO A 199 -2.08 -11.44 25.57
C PRO A 199 -1.45 -11.66 26.94
N THR A 200 -0.13 -11.53 27.03
CA THR A 200 0.55 -11.42 28.33
C THR A 200 1.61 -10.33 28.31
N PHE A 201 2.05 -9.92 29.50
CA PHE A 201 3.12 -8.94 29.66
C PHE A 201 4.46 -9.43 29.09
N LEU A 202 4.70 -10.75 29.07
CA LEU A 202 5.93 -11.30 28.48
C LEU A 202 5.99 -11.07 26.97
N GLU A 203 4.90 -11.34 26.25
CA GLU A 203 4.81 -11.07 24.82
C GLU A 203 4.89 -9.57 24.54
N ALA A 204 4.27 -8.73 25.38
CA ALA A 204 4.38 -7.28 25.26
C ALA A 204 5.84 -6.81 25.40
N ASP A 205 6.56 -7.30 26.41
CA ASP A 205 7.99 -7.00 26.59
C ASP A 205 8.84 -7.50 25.42
N ASN A 206 8.61 -8.72 24.93
CA ASN A 206 9.32 -9.28 23.78
C ASN A 206 9.13 -8.41 22.54
N ALA A 207 7.89 -8.01 22.27
CA ALA A 207 7.54 -7.17 21.14
C ALA A 207 8.20 -5.78 21.25
N VAL A 208 8.06 -5.09 22.40
CA VAL A 208 8.68 -3.78 22.62
C VAL A 208 10.21 -3.86 22.51
N ASN A 209 10.85 -4.85 23.12
CA ASN A 209 12.30 -5.00 23.04
C ASN A 209 12.77 -5.23 21.59
N ALA A 210 12.05 -6.02 20.80
CA ALA A 210 12.37 -6.23 19.39
C ALA A 210 12.19 -4.96 18.55
N ARG A 211 11.14 -4.16 18.80
CA ARG A 211 10.93 -2.86 18.15
C ARG A 211 12.08 -1.89 18.43
N ILE A 212 12.52 -1.82 19.69
CA ILE A 212 13.64 -0.96 20.11
C ILE A 212 14.96 -1.41 19.49
N ALA A 213 15.23 -2.72 19.43
CA ALA A 213 16.42 -3.25 18.77
C ALA A 213 16.45 -2.88 17.27
N ASN A 214 15.33 -3.02 16.57
CA ASN A 214 15.20 -2.62 15.17
C ASN A 214 15.41 -1.11 14.96
N LEU A 215 14.79 -0.28 15.82
CA LEU A 215 14.98 1.17 15.82
C LEU A 215 16.46 1.53 15.94
N GLU A 216 17.18 0.94 16.90
CA GLU A 216 18.61 1.23 17.10
C GLU A 216 19.47 0.87 15.88
N ILE A 217 19.18 -0.24 15.21
CA ILE A 217 19.88 -0.60 13.97
C ILE A 217 19.64 0.47 12.90
N LEU A 218 18.42 0.96 12.74
CA LEU A 218 18.12 2.03 11.75
C LEU A 218 18.80 3.35 12.11
N ILE A 219 18.88 3.70 13.39
CA ILE A 219 19.64 4.88 13.85
C ILE A 219 21.13 4.74 13.48
N GLN A 220 21.71 3.57 13.73
CA GLN A 220 23.11 3.26 13.37
C GLN A 220 23.33 3.31 11.85
N GLN A 221 22.32 2.99 11.05
CA GLN A 221 22.37 3.07 9.59
C GLN A 221 22.25 4.50 9.03
N GLY A 222 22.03 5.50 9.86
CA GLY A 222 21.98 6.91 9.48
C GLY A 222 20.59 7.52 9.40
N TYR A 223 19.53 6.79 9.72
CA TYR A 223 18.18 7.37 9.82
C TYR A 223 18.06 8.22 11.09
N ARG A 224 17.28 9.31 11.00
CA ARG A 224 17.25 10.35 12.05
C ARG A 224 15.85 10.77 12.46
N ASN A 225 14.82 10.40 11.71
CA ASN A 225 13.43 10.78 11.99
C ASN A 225 12.58 9.53 12.10
N PHE A 226 11.94 9.36 13.25
CA PHE A 226 11.19 8.17 13.61
C PHE A 226 9.87 8.56 14.29
N VAL A 227 8.83 7.86 13.89
CA VAL A 227 7.56 7.82 14.59
C VAL A 227 7.22 6.36 14.85
N LEU A 228 7.22 5.96 16.12
CA LEU A 228 6.71 4.66 16.51
C LEU A 228 5.23 4.81 16.85
N VAL A 229 4.39 3.90 16.39
CA VAL A 229 2.97 3.89 16.74
C VAL A 229 2.74 2.84 17.82
N ASN A 230 2.06 3.20 18.90
CA ASN A 230 1.73 2.27 19.98
C ASN A 230 0.46 1.46 19.63
N LEU A 231 -0.12 0.72 20.59
CA LEU A 231 -1.30 -0.09 20.34
C LEU A 231 -2.60 0.65 20.69
N PRO A 232 -3.67 0.51 19.90
CA PRO A 232 -5.02 0.78 20.39
C PRO A 232 -5.38 -0.20 21.51
N ASP A 233 -6.39 0.13 22.31
CA ASP A 233 -6.92 -0.83 23.30
C ASP A 233 -7.54 -2.03 22.57
N LEU A 234 -6.85 -3.17 22.65
CA LEU A 234 -7.25 -4.41 21.99
C LEU A 234 -8.59 -4.93 22.52
N SER A 235 -8.97 -4.61 23.76
CA SER A 235 -10.24 -5.04 24.35
C SER A 235 -11.46 -4.46 23.63
N LEU A 236 -11.30 -3.36 22.89
CA LEU A 236 -12.37 -2.72 22.12
C LEU A 236 -12.66 -3.42 20.79
N THR A 237 -11.82 -4.37 20.37
CA THR A 237 -12.05 -5.14 19.14
C THR A 237 -13.24 -6.09 19.29
N PRO A 238 -14.00 -6.39 18.21
CA PRO A 238 -15.10 -7.34 18.27
C PRO A 238 -14.68 -8.71 18.82
N ARG A 239 -13.44 -9.15 18.52
CA ARG A 239 -12.86 -10.38 19.07
C ARG A 239 -12.94 -10.43 20.60
N TYR A 240 -12.50 -9.39 21.30
CA TYR A 240 -12.57 -9.35 22.76
C TYR A 240 -13.95 -8.95 23.28
N GLN A 241 -14.70 -8.14 22.56
CA GLN A 241 -16.09 -7.84 22.93
C GLN A 241 -16.98 -9.09 22.96
N ALA A 242 -16.64 -10.13 22.19
CA ALA A 242 -17.29 -11.44 22.21
C ALA A 242 -16.78 -12.39 23.32
N GLN A 243 -15.71 -12.01 24.04
CA GLN A 243 -15.06 -12.82 25.06
C GLN A 243 -15.55 -12.45 26.48
N SER A 244 -15.12 -13.20 27.49
CA SER A 244 -15.46 -12.93 28.90
C SER A 244 -14.90 -11.58 29.38
N LYS A 245 -15.49 -11.03 30.44
CA LYS A 245 -14.98 -9.78 31.06
C LYS A 245 -13.51 -9.92 31.50
N THR A 246 -13.11 -11.09 31.97
CA THR A 246 -11.72 -11.36 32.36
C THR A 246 -10.77 -11.25 31.18
N GLU A 247 -11.14 -11.81 30.02
CA GLU A 247 -10.34 -11.74 28.79
C GLU A 247 -10.28 -10.30 28.25
N GLN A 248 -11.39 -9.56 28.30
CA GLN A 248 -11.42 -8.13 27.96
C GLN A 248 -10.49 -7.31 28.86
N GLU A 249 -10.57 -7.50 30.17
CA GLU A 249 -9.69 -6.83 31.13
C GLU A 249 -8.21 -7.19 30.94
N ASN A 250 -7.92 -8.45 30.60
CA ASN A 250 -6.55 -8.89 30.31
C ASN A 250 -6.00 -8.20 29.05
N ALA A 251 -6.79 -8.14 27.97
CA ALA A 251 -6.41 -7.46 26.74
C ALA A 251 -6.19 -5.96 26.95
N ALA A 252 -7.05 -5.29 27.71
CA ALA A 252 -6.89 -3.88 28.07
C ALA A 252 -5.61 -3.64 28.87
N LYS A 253 -5.37 -4.45 29.92
CA LYS A 253 -4.15 -4.37 30.75
C LYS A 253 -2.88 -4.58 29.93
N CYS A 254 -2.86 -5.58 29.04
CA CYS A 254 -1.70 -5.84 28.19
C CYS A 254 -1.47 -4.72 27.16
N SER A 255 -2.53 -4.11 26.63
CA SER A 255 -2.43 -2.96 25.71
C SER A 255 -1.81 -1.74 26.40
N VAL A 256 -2.30 -1.41 27.61
CA VAL A 256 -1.74 -0.33 28.43
C VAL A 256 -0.28 -0.61 28.79
N TYR A 257 0.01 -1.82 29.27
CA TYR A 257 1.37 -2.22 29.64
C TYR A 257 2.33 -2.11 28.46
N PHE A 258 1.95 -2.61 27.28
CA PHE A 258 2.74 -2.46 26.06
C PHE A 258 3.06 -0.99 25.77
N ASN A 259 2.06 -0.12 25.85
CA ASN A 259 2.20 1.31 25.54
C ASN A 259 3.13 2.02 26.55
N GLU A 260 3.03 1.68 27.84
CA GLU A 260 3.90 2.19 28.91
C GLU A 260 5.35 1.75 28.71
N GLN A 261 5.57 0.46 28.40
CA GLN A 261 6.91 -0.09 28.17
C GLN A 261 7.56 0.53 26.92
N LEU A 262 6.80 0.71 25.84
CA LEU A 262 7.28 1.37 24.64
C LEU A 262 7.69 2.83 24.93
N ALA A 263 6.86 3.57 25.67
CA ALA A 263 7.17 4.95 26.07
C ALA A 263 8.44 5.03 26.93
N ALA A 264 8.57 4.16 27.93
CA ALA A 264 9.75 4.11 28.78
C ALA A 264 11.03 3.81 27.99
N LYS A 265 10.98 2.84 27.06
CA LYS A 265 12.15 2.49 26.23
C LYS A 265 12.49 3.57 25.21
N VAL A 266 11.50 4.20 24.58
CA VAL A 266 11.74 5.33 23.67
C VAL A 266 12.42 6.49 24.41
N GLN A 267 11.97 6.81 25.63
CA GLN A 267 12.60 7.84 26.44
C GLN A 267 14.09 7.51 26.72
N GLN A 268 14.40 6.26 27.05
CA GLN A 268 15.80 5.80 27.23
C GLN A 268 16.63 5.98 25.95
N ILE A 269 16.06 5.71 24.78
CA ILE A 269 16.74 5.92 23.49
C ILE A 269 16.99 7.42 23.25
N ILE A 270 15.99 8.28 23.49
CA ILE A 270 16.15 9.74 23.35
C ILE A 270 17.30 10.24 24.23
N GLU A 271 17.32 9.88 25.51
CA GLU A 271 18.37 10.25 26.47
C GLU A 271 19.75 9.73 26.04
N LYS A 272 19.82 8.47 25.61
CA LYS A 272 21.06 7.85 25.11
C LYS A 272 21.65 8.63 23.93
N TYR A 273 20.87 8.89 22.88
CA TYR A 273 21.38 9.56 21.69
C TYR A 273 21.61 11.06 21.89
N GLN A 274 20.85 11.70 22.80
CA GLN A 274 21.14 13.06 23.27
C GLN A 274 22.50 13.12 23.97
N GLY A 275 22.81 12.18 24.88
CA GLY A 275 24.11 12.10 25.55
C GLY A 275 25.28 11.85 24.60
N LEU A 276 25.02 11.21 23.45
CA LEU A 276 26.01 10.98 22.38
C LEU A 276 26.14 12.16 21.39
N ASN A 277 25.38 13.25 21.57
CA ASN A 277 25.28 14.37 20.63
C ASN A 277 24.93 13.94 19.19
N ILE A 278 24.12 12.88 19.04
CA ILE A 278 23.62 12.42 17.75
C ILE A 278 22.22 13.01 17.55
N PRO A 279 21.98 13.85 16.52
CA PRO A 279 20.66 14.38 16.23
C PRO A 279 19.65 13.24 16.04
N LEU A 280 18.54 13.26 16.76
CA LEU A 280 17.49 12.25 16.65
C LEU A 280 16.14 12.91 16.88
N ASN A 281 15.25 12.83 15.89
CA ASN A 281 13.83 13.07 16.08
C ASN A 281 13.16 11.70 16.24
N LEU A 282 12.74 11.39 17.45
CA LEU A 282 12.03 10.16 17.79
C LEU A 282 10.81 10.55 18.63
N SER A 283 9.65 10.08 18.23
CA SER A 283 8.41 10.28 18.96
C SER A 283 7.51 9.06 18.87
N ILE A 284 6.55 8.98 19.80
CA ILE A 284 5.46 8.00 19.74
C ILE A 284 4.20 8.72 19.26
N PHE A 285 3.56 8.16 18.23
CA PHE A 285 2.16 8.46 17.95
C PHE A 285 1.32 7.57 18.86
N ASP A 286 0.70 8.18 19.85
CA ASP A 286 -0.20 7.51 20.77
C ASP A 286 -1.56 7.30 20.09
N VAL A 287 -1.70 6.18 19.39
CA VAL A 287 -2.90 5.83 18.62
C VAL A 287 -4.06 5.39 19.53
N SER A 288 -3.79 4.99 20.78
CA SER A 288 -4.84 4.61 21.71
C SER A 288 -5.80 5.76 21.97
N LYS A 289 -5.27 6.99 22.12
CA LYS A 289 -6.08 8.20 22.34
C LYS A 289 -7.07 8.52 21.20
N PRO A 290 -6.65 8.71 19.93
CA PRO A 290 -7.59 8.95 18.85
C PRO A 290 -8.52 7.76 18.62
N PHE A 291 -8.07 6.52 18.85
CA PHE A 291 -8.92 5.35 18.73
C PHE A 291 -10.05 5.35 19.78
N GLU A 292 -9.72 5.57 21.06
CA GLU A 292 -10.67 5.68 22.17
C GLU A 292 -11.65 6.85 21.97
N ASP A 293 -11.15 8.00 21.50
CA ASP A 293 -11.98 9.16 21.19
C ASP A 293 -12.99 8.85 20.07
N ILE A 294 -12.54 8.21 18.98
CA ILE A 294 -13.42 7.81 17.89
C ILE A 294 -14.41 6.74 18.36
N TYR A 295 -13.97 5.77 19.16
CA TYR A 295 -14.85 4.70 19.65
C TYR A 295 -15.94 5.24 20.60
N SER A 296 -15.58 6.15 21.51
CA SER A 296 -16.50 6.73 22.50
C SER A 296 -17.44 7.78 21.91
N HIS A 297 -17.01 8.54 20.90
CA HIS A 297 -17.79 9.57 20.20
C HIS A 297 -18.14 9.15 18.76
N CYS A 298 -18.39 7.86 18.54
CA CYS A 298 -18.45 7.24 17.21
C CYS A 298 -19.41 7.90 16.22
N GLU A 299 -20.55 8.41 16.68
CA GLU A 299 -21.54 9.10 15.84
C GLU A 299 -21.01 10.42 15.25
N GLU A 300 -20.15 11.14 15.97
CA GLU A 300 -19.49 12.37 15.47
C GLU A 300 -18.53 12.07 14.31
N TYR A 301 -18.03 10.84 14.25
CA TYR A 301 -17.10 10.34 13.24
C TYR A 301 -17.80 9.57 12.11
N GLY A 302 -19.13 9.50 12.11
CA GLY A 302 -19.94 8.82 11.09
C GLY A 302 -20.07 7.30 11.27
N PHE A 303 -19.82 6.80 12.48
CA PHE A 303 -20.04 5.40 12.85
C PHE A 303 -21.36 5.23 13.60
N ASP A 304 -21.91 4.02 13.56
CA ASP A 304 -23.12 3.64 14.26
C ASP A 304 -22.77 2.97 15.59
N LYS A 305 -23.34 3.50 16.67
CA LYS A 305 -23.12 2.99 18.03
C LYS A 305 -23.56 1.53 18.18
N GLU A 306 -24.60 1.11 17.47
CA GLU A 306 -25.11 -0.27 17.52
C GLU A 306 -24.16 -1.25 16.83
N LYS A 307 -23.30 -0.77 15.91
CA LYS A 307 -22.38 -1.59 15.12
C LYS A 307 -20.96 -1.65 15.69
N LEU A 308 -20.66 -0.92 16.77
CA LEU A 308 -19.30 -0.81 17.34
C LEU A 308 -18.63 -2.14 17.67
N LYS A 309 -19.43 -3.13 18.08
CA LYS A 309 -18.94 -4.44 18.54
C LYS A 309 -19.10 -5.55 17.51
N SER A 310 -19.59 -5.21 16.32
CA SER A 310 -19.93 -6.18 15.28
C SER A 310 -18.99 -6.01 14.09
N PRO A 311 -18.34 -7.09 13.63
CA PRO A 311 -17.55 -7.04 12.40
C PRO A 311 -18.49 -6.93 11.20
N TYR A 312 -18.13 -6.08 10.23
CA TYR A 312 -18.95 -5.90 9.02
C TYR A 312 -19.08 -7.19 8.21
N ILE A 313 -18.01 -7.96 8.02
CA ILE A 313 -18.03 -9.17 7.19
C ILE A 313 -18.97 -10.28 7.70
N GLU A 314 -19.36 -10.24 8.98
CA GLU A 314 -20.30 -11.22 9.55
C GLU A 314 -21.75 -10.69 9.58
N SER A 315 -21.97 -9.45 9.14
CA SER A 315 -23.29 -8.80 9.18
C SER A 315 -24.20 -9.23 8.02
N GLU A 316 -25.52 -9.12 8.21
CA GLU A 316 -26.48 -9.30 7.12
C GLU A 316 -26.31 -8.22 6.03
N GLU A 317 -25.90 -7.01 6.40
CA GLU A 317 -25.60 -5.93 5.44
C GLU A 317 -24.46 -6.32 4.48
N PHE A 318 -23.43 -7.02 4.95
CA PHE A 318 -22.40 -7.55 4.07
C PHE A 318 -22.96 -8.56 3.07
N LYS A 319 -23.79 -9.51 3.53
CA LYS A 319 -24.44 -10.51 2.65
C LYS A 319 -25.36 -9.85 1.61
N GLU A 320 -26.00 -8.74 1.95
CA GLU A 320 -26.81 -7.96 1.03
C GLU A 320 -25.95 -7.17 0.03
N ASN A 321 -24.91 -6.50 0.50
CA ASN A 321 -23.99 -5.73 -0.35
C ASN A 321 -23.26 -6.63 -1.36
N GLN A 322 -22.94 -7.86 -0.99
CA GLN A 322 -22.39 -8.85 -1.92
C GLN A 322 -23.33 -9.21 -3.08
N LYS A 323 -24.62 -8.85 -3.03
CA LYS A 323 -25.58 -9.04 -4.12
C LYS A 323 -25.76 -7.78 -4.97
N ASN A 324 -25.17 -6.66 -4.58
CA ASN A 324 -25.31 -5.40 -5.32
C ASN A 324 -24.47 -5.44 -6.61
N PRO A 325 -25.09 -5.35 -7.80
CA PRO A 325 -24.36 -5.46 -9.06
C PRO A 325 -23.37 -4.30 -9.29
N VAL A 326 -23.63 -3.11 -8.73
CA VAL A 326 -22.72 -1.96 -8.84
C VAL A 326 -21.48 -2.20 -8.00
N ASP A 327 -21.65 -2.64 -6.76
CA ASP A 327 -20.54 -2.90 -5.85
C ASP A 327 -19.64 -4.04 -6.37
N GLN A 328 -20.24 -5.06 -6.99
CA GLN A 328 -19.52 -6.14 -7.68
C GLN A 328 -18.74 -5.65 -8.90
N GLU A 329 -19.35 -4.82 -9.76
CA GLU A 329 -18.70 -4.28 -10.96
C GLU A 329 -17.53 -3.34 -10.61
N GLU A 330 -17.68 -2.54 -9.56
CA GLU A 330 -16.65 -1.60 -9.10
C GLU A 330 -15.62 -2.21 -8.14
N HIS A 331 -15.82 -3.47 -7.74
CA HIS A 331 -15.02 -4.19 -6.74
C HIS A 331 -14.87 -3.41 -5.42
N ILE A 332 -15.99 -2.89 -4.91
CA ILE A 332 -16.06 -2.12 -3.66
C ILE A 332 -16.91 -2.85 -2.62
N SER A 333 -16.69 -2.57 -1.33
CA SER A 333 -17.51 -3.09 -0.23
C SER A 333 -17.82 -1.98 0.78
N PRO A 334 -18.93 -1.25 0.63
CA PRO A 334 -19.23 -0.10 1.48
C PRO A 334 -19.70 -0.52 2.89
N ALA A 335 -18.80 -0.50 3.87
CA ALA A 335 -19.06 -0.84 5.28
C ALA A 335 -19.66 0.35 6.06
N LYS A 336 -20.81 0.89 5.62
CA LYS A 336 -21.39 2.13 6.17
C LYS A 336 -21.73 1.99 7.67
N GLY A 337 -21.18 2.89 8.48
CA GLY A 337 -21.41 2.93 9.93
C GLY A 337 -20.59 1.93 10.75
N PHE A 338 -19.86 1.00 10.11
CA PHE A 338 -19.02 0.03 10.82
C PHE A 338 -17.64 0.60 11.15
N LEU A 339 -17.20 0.38 12.38
CA LEU A 339 -15.85 0.72 12.83
C LEU A 339 -14.85 -0.39 12.50
N PHE A 340 -15.29 -1.65 12.51
CA PHE A 340 -14.48 -2.83 12.23
C PHE A 340 -14.92 -3.56 10.96
N TRP A 341 -13.94 -3.91 10.12
CA TRP A 341 -14.12 -4.73 8.94
C TRP A 341 -14.37 -6.19 9.34
N ASP A 342 -13.44 -6.75 10.11
CA ASP A 342 -13.50 -8.08 10.69
C ASP A 342 -13.36 -8.01 12.22
N VAL A 343 -13.11 -9.14 12.87
CA VAL A 343 -13.07 -9.22 14.34
C VAL A 343 -11.94 -8.42 14.98
N ILE A 344 -10.95 -7.93 14.23
CA ILE A 344 -9.81 -7.15 14.74
C ILE A 344 -9.42 -5.94 13.87
N HIS A 345 -9.68 -5.95 12.56
CA HIS A 345 -9.21 -4.93 11.64
C HIS A 345 -10.22 -3.77 11.46
N PRO A 346 -9.75 -2.51 11.44
CA PRO A 346 -10.56 -1.34 11.14
C PRO A 346 -11.19 -1.36 9.75
N THR A 347 -12.34 -0.69 9.59
CA THR A 347 -12.82 -0.28 8.26
C THR A 347 -11.94 0.83 7.68
N MET A 348 -12.04 1.02 6.37
CA MET A 348 -11.39 2.09 5.61
C MET A 348 -11.75 3.47 6.19
N ASN A 349 -12.97 3.64 6.69
CA ASN A 349 -13.41 4.88 7.34
C ASN A 349 -12.61 5.15 8.62
N LEU A 350 -12.41 4.15 9.48
CA LEU A 350 -11.57 4.33 10.66
C LEU A 350 -10.10 4.56 10.28
N HIS A 351 -9.57 3.81 9.30
CA HIS A 351 -8.24 4.09 8.73
C HIS A 351 -8.09 5.54 8.25
N SER A 352 -9.11 6.10 7.60
CA SER A 352 -9.09 7.48 7.11
C SER A 352 -9.01 8.49 8.27
N TRP A 353 -9.76 8.27 9.35
CA TRP A 353 -9.70 9.12 10.54
C TRP A 353 -8.35 9.01 11.25
N LEU A 354 -7.79 7.81 11.38
CA LEU A 354 -6.45 7.63 11.94
C LEU A 354 -5.38 8.35 11.12
N ALA A 355 -5.49 8.32 9.78
CA ALA A 355 -4.61 9.08 8.90
C ALA A 355 -4.73 10.61 9.11
N VAL A 356 -5.95 11.13 9.29
CA VAL A 356 -6.20 12.55 9.61
C VAL A 356 -5.53 12.91 10.94
N LYS A 357 -5.77 12.14 12.01
CA LYS A 357 -5.20 12.38 13.34
C LYS A 357 -3.67 12.33 13.32
N PHE A 358 -3.09 11.36 12.60
CA PHE A 358 -1.65 11.26 12.39
C PHE A 358 -1.09 12.50 11.65
N LYS A 359 -1.72 12.88 10.54
CA LYS A 359 -1.33 14.04 9.74
C LYS A 359 -1.35 15.33 10.55
N ASP A 360 -2.40 15.56 11.33
CA ASP A 360 -2.56 16.76 12.15
C ASP A 360 -1.52 16.86 13.26
N ALA A 361 -1.12 15.72 13.84
CA ALA A 361 -0.03 15.66 14.83
C ALA A 361 1.31 16.04 14.20
N TYR A 362 1.62 15.48 13.02
CA TYR A 362 2.96 15.54 12.46
C TYR A 362 3.22 16.66 11.46
N ASN A 363 2.18 17.26 10.85
CA ASN A 363 2.34 18.45 10.01
C ASN A 363 2.88 19.67 10.78
N LYS A 364 2.74 19.67 12.11
CA LYS A 364 3.30 20.71 13.00
C LYS A 364 4.80 20.54 13.22
N ILE A 365 5.31 19.31 13.10
CA ILE A 365 6.70 18.93 13.37
C ILE A 365 7.50 18.87 12.07
N PHE A 366 6.94 18.21 11.06
CA PHE A 366 7.59 17.95 9.78
C PHE A 366 7.08 18.89 8.68
N LYS A 367 7.98 19.22 7.77
CA LYS A 367 7.69 19.85 6.49
C LYS A 367 7.99 18.82 5.41
N PHE A 368 6.95 18.19 4.91
CA PHE A 368 7.07 17.29 3.77
C PHE A 368 7.40 18.08 2.51
N THR A 369 8.33 17.54 1.72
CA THR A 369 8.79 18.12 0.46
C THR A 369 8.85 17.04 -0.60
N PRO A 370 8.60 17.35 -1.88
CA PRO A 370 8.83 16.41 -2.96
C PRO A 370 10.28 15.90 -2.95
N PRO A 371 10.50 14.62 -3.33
CA PRO A 371 11.84 14.12 -3.55
C PRO A 371 12.51 14.85 -4.72
N ASP A 372 13.83 15.07 -4.63
CA ASP A 372 14.59 15.65 -5.73
C ASP A 372 14.68 14.68 -6.90
N SER A 373 14.38 15.15 -8.11
CA SER A 373 14.49 14.33 -9.32
C SER A 373 15.97 14.09 -9.65
N THR A 374 16.39 12.82 -9.67
CA THR A 374 17.75 12.43 -10.07
C THR A 374 17.71 11.42 -11.21
N LYS A 375 18.79 11.28 -11.99
CA LYS A 375 18.86 10.24 -13.04
C LYS A 375 18.85 8.81 -12.46
N LYS A 376 19.23 8.64 -11.19
CA LYS A 376 19.34 7.34 -10.51
C LYS A 376 17.98 6.82 -10.06
N SER A 377 17.11 7.69 -9.60
CA SER A 377 15.76 7.34 -9.15
C SER A 377 14.83 6.85 -10.26
N CYS A 378 15.04 7.27 -11.52
CA CYS A 378 14.34 6.67 -12.66
C CYS A 378 14.58 5.15 -12.76
N LYS A 379 15.75 4.65 -12.32
CA LYS A 379 16.04 3.21 -12.26
C LYS A 379 15.32 2.53 -11.09
N GLU A 380 15.19 3.21 -9.95
CA GLU A 380 14.50 2.69 -8.78
C GLU A 380 12.98 2.59 -9.01
N ALA A 381 12.40 3.59 -9.67
CA ALA A 381 11.02 3.53 -10.14
C ALA A 381 10.86 2.46 -11.23
N GLY A 382 11.81 2.35 -12.17
CA GLY A 382 11.83 1.27 -13.15
C GLY A 382 11.89 -0.13 -12.51
N ASP A 383 12.61 -0.32 -11.41
CA ASP A 383 12.68 -1.57 -10.65
C ASP A 383 11.42 -1.78 -9.78
N ALA A 384 10.86 -0.73 -9.16
CA ALA A 384 9.58 -0.79 -8.44
C ALA A 384 8.40 -1.11 -9.38
N MET A 385 8.50 -0.69 -10.64
CA MET A 385 7.57 -1.03 -11.73
C MET A 385 7.90 -2.39 -12.39
N ARG A 386 9.07 -2.99 -12.11
CA ARG A 386 9.46 -4.32 -12.59
C ARG A 386 9.20 -5.40 -11.53
N GLN A 387 8.07 -6.08 -11.69
CA GLN A 387 8.04 -7.54 -11.64
C GLN A 387 7.50 -8.06 -12.98
N PHE A 388 8.42 -8.44 -13.86
CA PHE A 388 8.12 -9.48 -14.84
C PHE A 388 8.87 -10.71 -14.36
N SER A 389 8.15 -11.63 -13.72
CA SER A 389 8.56 -13.02 -13.65
C SER A 389 7.59 -13.79 -14.52
N PRO A 390 8.03 -14.63 -15.46
CA PRO A 390 7.16 -15.59 -16.15
C PRO A 390 6.34 -16.47 -15.18
N ALA A 391 6.76 -16.57 -13.92
CA ALA A 391 6.00 -17.25 -12.86
C ALA A 391 4.71 -16.53 -12.44
N SER A 392 4.53 -15.22 -12.74
CA SER A 392 3.30 -14.48 -12.43
C SER A 392 2.11 -14.82 -13.33
N TYR A 393 2.29 -15.77 -14.25
CA TYR A 393 1.27 -16.22 -15.19
C TYR A 393 1.04 -17.74 -15.13
N ALA A 394 1.44 -18.42 -14.05
CA ALA A 394 1.24 -19.87 -13.90
C ALA A 394 -0.24 -20.30 -14.06
N HIS A 395 -1.18 -19.37 -13.84
CA HIS A 395 -2.63 -19.58 -13.96
C HIS A 395 -3.25 -19.07 -15.27
N LEU A 396 -2.50 -18.36 -16.12
CA LEU A 396 -3.00 -17.96 -17.44
C LEU A 396 -2.76 -19.07 -18.48
N PRO A 397 -3.70 -19.29 -19.40
CA PRO A 397 -3.49 -20.06 -20.61
C PRO A 397 -2.15 -19.74 -21.30
N GLN A 398 -1.40 -20.78 -21.67
CA GLN A 398 -0.02 -20.65 -22.16
C GLN A 398 0.10 -19.79 -23.44
N ASP A 399 -0.95 -19.78 -24.25
CA ASP A 399 -1.12 -18.94 -25.42
C ASP A 399 -1.19 -17.44 -25.05
N LEU A 400 -1.94 -17.06 -24.00
CA LEU A 400 -1.96 -15.68 -23.48
C LEU A 400 -0.58 -15.23 -23.01
N VAL A 401 0.12 -16.10 -22.26
CA VAL A 401 1.49 -15.80 -21.77
C VAL A 401 2.44 -15.54 -22.92
N LYS A 402 2.31 -16.30 -24.01
CA LYS A 402 3.13 -16.15 -25.22
C LYS A 402 2.83 -14.83 -25.93
N ILE A 403 1.56 -14.46 -26.07
CA ILE A 403 1.16 -13.18 -26.69
C ILE A 403 1.68 -12.00 -25.85
N ILE A 404 1.45 -12.01 -24.54
CA ILE A 404 1.90 -10.95 -23.62
C ILE A 404 3.43 -10.80 -23.65
N SER A 405 4.16 -11.92 -23.64
CA SER A 405 5.63 -11.93 -23.75
C SER A 405 6.10 -11.33 -25.08
N THR A 406 5.37 -11.59 -26.16
CA THR A 406 5.66 -11.05 -27.50
C THR A 406 5.44 -9.53 -27.55
N ILE A 407 4.34 -9.04 -26.99
CA ILE A 407 4.07 -7.59 -26.87
C ILE A 407 5.18 -6.95 -26.05
N HIS A 408 5.63 -7.58 -24.96
CA HIS A 408 6.65 -7.03 -24.06
C HIS A 408 8.01 -6.94 -24.74
N ALA A 409 8.43 -8.00 -25.42
CA ALA A 409 9.67 -7.99 -26.20
C ALA A 409 9.66 -6.89 -27.28
N ASN A 410 8.52 -6.71 -27.95
CA ASN A 410 8.36 -5.66 -28.95
C ASN A 410 8.44 -4.26 -28.32
N ALA A 411 7.76 -4.04 -27.20
CA ALA A 411 7.77 -2.78 -26.47
C ALA A 411 9.19 -2.37 -26.03
N VAL A 412 9.96 -3.32 -25.48
CA VAL A 412 11.38 -3.11 -25.10
C VAL A 412 12.26 -2.79 -26.31
N SER A 413 12.00 -3.42 -27.45
CA SER A 413 12.71 -3.12 -28.70
C SER A 413 12.40 -1.71 -29.22
N MET A 414 11.13 -1.30 -29.14
CA MET A 414 10.67 0.03 -29.57
C MET A 414 11.25 1.18 -28.74
N GLU A 415 11.43 0.99 -27.42
CA GLU A 415 12.05 1.97 -26.53
C GLU A 415 13.53 2.25 -26.88
N LYS A 416 14.25 1.24 -27.37
CA LYS A 416 15.65 1.38 -27.79
C LYS A 416 15.82 2.07 -29.14
N SER A 417 14.72 2.48 -29.77
CA SER A 417 14.74 3.13 -31.08
C SER A 417 15.14 4.61 -30.99
N PHE A 418 15.86 5.09 -32.01
CA PHE A 418 16.14 6.53 -32.18
C PHE A 418 14.90 7.35 -32.56
N SER A 419 13.82 6.71 -33.03
CA SER A 419 12.58 7.40 -33.40
C SER A 419 11.74 7.74 -32.16
N ALA A 420 11.41 9.02 -31.98
CA ALA A 420 10.58 9.50 -30.89
C ALA A 420 9.18 8.84 -30.88
N SER A 421 8.57 8.67 -32.06
CA SER A 421 7.25 8.03 -32.18
C SER A 421 7.28 6.52 -31.92
N ARG A 422 8.42 5.85 -32.17
CA ARG A 422 8.62 4.45 -31.76
C ARG A 422 8.80 4.33 -30.26
N ARG A 423 9.59 5.22 -29.64
CA ARG A 423 9.75 5.24 -28.18
C ARG A 423 8.44 5.49 -27.44
N GLU A 424 7.66 6.47 -27.90
CA GLU A 424 6.32 6.77 -27.36
C GLU A 424 5.39 5.55 -27.41
N LYS A 425 5.39 4.82 -28.54
CA LYS A 425 4.62 3.56 -28.66
C LYS A 425 5.16 2.45 -27.74
N GLY A 426 6.48 2.33 -27.62
CA GLY A 426 7.12 1.35 -26.73
C GLY A 426 6.75 1.57 -25.27
N GLU A 427 6.77 2.82 -24.81
CA GLU A 427 6.37 3.20 -23.45
C GLU A 427 4.89 2.92 -23.19
N LEU A 428 4.00 3.25 -24.15
CA LEU A 428 2.58 2.94 -24.04
C LEU A 428 2.32 1.43 -23.94
N LEU A 429 3.02 0.61 -24.74
CA LEU A 429 2.86 -0.85 -24.70
C LEU A 429 3.40 -1.47 -23.41
N LYS A 430 4.45 -0.91 -22.82
CA LYS A 430 4.91 -1.34 -21.49
C LYS A 430 3.90 -1.02 -20.41
N GLN A 431 3.29 0.16 -20.46
CA GLN A 431 2.23 0.55 -19.54
C GLN A 431 1.01 -0.37 -19.69
N PHE A 432 0.60 -0.66 -20.92
CA PHE A 432 -0.45 -1.64 -21.22
C PHE A 432 -0.16 -3.02 -20.61
N ILE A 433 1.08 -3.52 -20.73
CA ILE A 433 1.49 -4.79 -20.13
C ILE A 433 1.53 -4.73 -18.60
N PHE A 434 1.92 -3.60 -18.04
CA PHE A 434 1.92 -3.40 -16.60
C PHE A 434 0.48 -3.45 -16.05
N GLU A 435 -0.45 -2.74 -16.67
CA GLU A 435 -1.85 -2.71 -16.27
C GLU A 435 -2.54 -4.07 -16.46
N LEU A 436 -2.19 -4.81 -17.53
CA LEU A 436 -2.59 -6.22 -17.70
C LEU A 436 -2.15 -7.10 -16.52
N LYS A 437 -0.95 -6.85 -15.96
CA LYS A 437 -0.42 -7.62 -14.82
C LYS A 437 -1.09 -7.25 -13.51
N CYS A 438 -1.54 -6.00 -13.35
CA CYS A 438 -2.27 -5.58 -12.16
C CYS A 438 -3.58 -6.35 -11.97
N GLN A 439 -4.14 -6.92 -13.04
CA GLN A 439 -5.34 -7.77 -13.00
C GLN A 439 -5.08 -9.19 -12.45
N SER A 440 -3.85 -9.50 -12.03
CA SER A 440 -3.48 -10.74 -11.31
C SER A 440 -3.91 -12.06 -11.97
N GLY A 441 -4.08 -12.07 -13.30
CA GLY A 441 -4.50 -13.26 -14.05
C GLY A 441 -6.01 -13.49 -14.12
N ASN A 442 -6.84 -12.59 -13.59
CA ASN A 442 -8.29 -12.63 -13.75
C ASN A 442 -8.67 -12.31 -15.22
N LEU A 443 -9.17 -13.30 -15.96
CA LEU A 443 -9.51 -13.15 -17.38
C LEU A 443 -10.61 -12.11 -17.62
N GLN A 444 -11.53 -11.89 -16.69
CA GLN A 444 -12.64 -10.94 -16.82
C GLN A 444 -12.13 -9.50 -16.70
N GLU A 445 -11.30 -9.25 -15.69
CA GLU A 445 -10.62 -7.96 -15.49
C GLU A 445 -9.66 -7.65 -16.65
N ILE A 446 -8.95 -8.67 -17.15
CA ILE A 446 -8.09 -8.54 -18.33
C ILE A 446 -8.91 -8.14 -19.57
N ASP A 447 -10.07 -8.77 -19.81
CA ASP A 447 -10.95 -8.42 -20.92
C ASP A 447 -11.50 -6.99 -20.81
N ALA A 448 -11.98 -6.62 -19.62
CA ALA A 448 -12.46 -5.26 -19.34
C ALA A 448 -11.36 -4.21 -19.56
N PHE A 449 -10.14 -4.50 -19.09
CA PHE A 449 -8.98 -3.65 -19.30
C PHE A 449 -8.65 -3.47 -20.78
N ILE A 450 -8.55 -4.56 -21.56
CA ILE A 450 -8.23 -4.50 -22.99
C ILE A 450 -9.29 -3.71 -23.75
N LYS A 451 -10.58 -3.89 -23.41
CA LYS A 451 -11.69 -3.10 -23.98
C LYS A 451 -11.59 -1.62 -23.64
N SER A 452 -11.27 -1.28 -22.40
CA SER A 452 -11.05 0.11 -21.99
C SER A 452 -9.89 0.74 -22.77
N PHE A 453 -8.74 0.05 -22.81
CA PHE A 453 -7.55 0.49 -23.52
C PHE A 453 -7.80 0.73 -25.01
N THR A 454 -8.54 -0.17 -25.66
CA THR A 454 -8.84 -0.09 -27.11
C THR A 454 -9.93 0.92 -27.45
N ARG A 455 -10.75 1.35 -26.48
CA ARG A 455 -11.73 2.44 -26.65
C ARG A 455 -11.10 3.83 -26.50
N ASP A 456 -9.95 3.96 -25.85
CA ASP A 456 -9.24 5.24 -25.76
C ASP A 456 -8.64 5.64 -27.12
N ALA A 457 -9.13 6.76 -27.65
CA ALA A 457 -8.77 7.26 -28.97
C ALA A 457 -7.30 7.71 -29.07
N ASP A 458 -6.69 8.17 -27.98
CA ASP A 458 -5.29 8.61 -27.95
C ASP A 458 -4.35 7.41 -27.92
N ASN A 459 -4.68 6.40 -27.12
CA ASN A 459 -3.98 5.12 -27.10
C ASN A 459 -4.00 4.51 -28.49
N MET A 460 -5.18 4.41 -29.11
CA MET A 460 -5.30 3.82 -30.45
C MET A 460 -4.63 4.68 -31.53
N LYS A 461 -4.60 6.01 -31.40
CA LYS A 461 -3.83 6.87 -32.30
C LYS A 461 -2.33 6.57 -32.25
N ILE A 462 -1.78 6.28 -31.07
CA ILE A 462 -0.37 5.90 -30.91
C ILE A 462 -0.15 4.48 -31.43
N ILE A 463 -1.00 3.53 -31.05
CA ILE A 463 -0.90 2.12 -31.46
C ILE A 463 -0.97 1.99 -32.98
N LYS A 464 -1.93 2.64 -33.64
CA LYS A 464 -2.13 2.59 -35.11
C LYS A 464 -1.13 3.40 -35.92
N ARG A 465 -0.22 4.15 -35.26
CA ARG A 465 0.75 4.98 -35.98
C ARG A 465 1.76 4.12 -36.74
N HIS A 466 1.72 4.14 -38.06
CA HIS A 466 2.72 3.49 -38.90
C HIS A 466 4.06 4.24 -38.80
N ASN A 467 5.06 3.59 -38.22
CA ASN A 467 6.39 4.16 -38.04
C ASN A 467 7.32 3.85 -39.24
N ASN A 468 6.83 3.08 -40.23
CA ASN A 468 7.56 2.81 -41.47
C ASN A 468 6.58 2.77 -42.67
N PRO A 469 5.93 3.90 -42.97
CA PRO A 469 4.78 3.96 -43.87
C PRO A 469 5.09 3.48 -45.29
N ILE A 470 6.33 3.64 -45.76
CA ILE A 470 6.78 3.16 -47.07
C ILE A 470 6.75 1.62 -47.13
N PHE A 471 7.33 0.96 -46.13
CA PHE A 471 7.33 -0.50 -46.06
C PHE A 471 5.92 -1.05 -45.89
N ASP A 472 5.12 -0.44 -45.00
CA ASP A 472 3.75 -0.88 -44.73
C ASP A 472 2.85 -0.69 -45.96
N PHE A 473 3.08 0.35 -46.76
CA PHE A 473 2.40 0.58 -48.03
C PHE A 473 2.72 -0.51 -49.06
N PHE A 474 4.01 -0.84 -49.28
CA PHE A 474 4.40 -1.89 -50.23
C PHE A 474 4.00 -3.30 -49.77
N ALA A 475 3.93 -3.55 -48.46
CA ALA A 475 3.45 -4.80 -47.88
C ALA A 475 1.92 -4.88 -47.79
N GLY A 476 1.18 -3.84 -48.21
CA GLY A 476 -0.28 -3.79 -48.14
C GLY A 476 -0.85 -3.88 -46.72
N LYS A 477 -0.08 -3.51 -45.69
CA LYS A 477 -0.49 -3.62 -44.29
C LYS A 477 -1.51 -2.54 -43.92
N LYS A 478 -2.69 -2.98 -43.46
CA LYS A 478 -3.79 -2.12 -43.00
C LYS A 478 -3.76 -1.80 -41.50
N THR A 479 -3.01 -2.59 -40.74
CA THR A 479 -2.85 -2.49 -39.28
C THR A 479 -1.37 -2.51 -38.91
N THR A 480 -1.07 -2.04 -37.71
CA THR A 480 0.30 -2.15 -37.18
C THR A 480 0.49 -3.45 -36.42
N GLN A 481 1.73 -3.94 -36.33
CA GLN A 481 2.06 -5.12 -35.55
C GLN A 481 1.61 -5.03 -34.07
N SER A 482 1.61 -3.82 -33.50
CA SER A 482 1.12 -3.59 -32.12
C SER A 482 -0.39 -3.70 -32.01
N GLU A 483 -1.12 -3.23 -33.04
CA GLU A 483 -2.57 -3.38 -33.13
C GLU A 483 -2.96 -4.85 -33.29
N ASP A 484 -2.23 -5.59 -34.13
CA ASP A 484 -2.46 -7.02 -34.36
C ASP A 484 -2.31 -7.82 -33.06
N TYR A 485 -1.23 -7.59 -32.30
CA TYR A 485 -1.02 -8.32 -31.03
C TYR A 485 -2.05 -7.98 -29.95
N ILE A 486 -2.52 -6.74 -29.87
CA ILE A 486 -3.57 -6.37 -28.92
C ILE A 486 -4.91 -7.00 -29.32
N GLY A 487 -5.22 -7.02 -30.62
CA GLY A 487 -6.40 -7.71 -31.15
C GLY A 487 -6.35 -9.21 -30.92
N GLU A 488 -5.19 -9.84 -31.14
CA GLU A 488 -4.96 -11.26 -30.86
C GLU A 488 -5.13 -11.57 -29.38
N LEU A 489 -4.55 -10.75 -28.50
CA LEU A 489 -4.73 -10.89 -27.05
C LEU A 489 -6.20 -10.80 -26.66
N SER A 490 -6.92 -9.79 -27.14
CA SER A 490 -8.36 -9.60 -26.86
C SER A 490 -9.19 -10.81 -27.28
N ARG A 491 -8.92 -11.35 -28.48
CA ARG A 491 -9.62 -12.54 -28.99
C ARG A 491 -9.38 -13.76 -28.11
N VAL A 492 -8.11 -14.05 -27.77
CA VAL A 492 -7.75 -15.22 -26.97
C VAL A 492 -8.31 -15.12 -25.55
N VAL A 493 -8.34 -13.93 -24.95
CA VAL A 493 -8.99 -13.72 -23.65
C VAL A 493 -10.49 -14.03 -23.73
N ALA A 494 -11.18 -13.52 -24.75
CA ALA A 494 -12.61 -13.77 -24.94
C ALA A 494 -12.95 -15.26 -25.17
N GLU A 495 -12.10 -15.98 -25.91
CA GLU A 495 -12.23 -17.43 -26.13
C GLU A 495 -12.08 -18.21 -24.83
N ASN A 496 -11.07 -17.89 -24.02
CA ASN A 496 -10.85 -18.54 -22.73
C ASN A 496 -11.96 -18.23 -21.72
N LEU A 497 -12.51 -17.00 -21.72
CA LEU A 497 -13.69 -16.64 -20.92
C LEU A 497 -14.94 -17.43 -21.34
N HIS A 498 -15.11 -17.70 -22.63
CA HIS A 498 -16.24 -18.49 -23.13
C HIS A 498 -16.12 -19.96 -22.69
N VAL A 499 -14.92 -20.54 -22.77
CA VAL A 499 -14.64 -21.90 -22.29
C VAL A 499 -14.85 -22.00 -20.77
N GLN A 500 -14.41 -21.02 -19.99
CA GLN A 500 -14.63 -20.99 -18.54
C GLN A 500 -16.12 -20.96 -18.17
N LYS A 501 -16.93 -20.21 -18.92
CA LYS A 501 -18.39 -20.16 -18.74
C LYS A 501 -19.12 -21.44 -19.14
N GLN A 502 -18.56 -22.26 -20.02
CA GLN A 502 -19.16 -23.56 -20.40
C GLN A 502 -18.83 -24.66 -19.38
N LEU A 503 -17.74 -24.53 -18.62
CA LEU A 503 -17.31 -25.50 -17.60
C LEU A 503 -17.95 -25.27 -16.22
N THR A 504 -18.56 -24.10 -16.00
CA THR A 504 -19.24 -23.71 -14.75
C THR A 504 -20.76 -23.88 -14.77
N VAL A 505 -21.32 -24.51 -15.83
CA VAL A 505 -22.75 -24.83 -15.98
C VAL A 505 -23.04 -26.27 -15.59
#